data_AF-A0A1H7HSB2-F1
#
_entry.id   AF-A0A1H7HSB2-F1
#
_cell.length_a   1.000
_cell.length_b   1.000
_cell.length_c   1.000
_cell.angle_alpha   90.00
_cell.angle_beta   90.00
_cell.angle_gamma   90.00
#
_symmetry.space_group_name_H-M   'P 1'
#
loop_
_entity.id
_entity.type
_entity.pdbx_description
1 polymer ?
#
loop_
_entity_poly.entity_id
_entity_poly.type
_entity_poly.pdbx_seq_one_letter_code
_entity_poly.pdbx_strand_id
1 'polypeptide(L)' 'MTYGMGFSGLLVMLVMAVLLVVPFWKLLPKFGYSSWISLVAIIPLGALVLIWILAFSEPKPRNAA' A
#
# COMPACT_ATOMS: atom_id res chain seq x y z
N MET A 1 -7.35 -26.08 -15.36
CA MET A 1 -6.99 -24.99 -14.42
C MET A 1 -8.29 -24.43 -13.86
N THR A 2 -8.90 -25.10 -12.89
CA THR A 2 -10.15 -24.66 -12.28
C THR A 2 -9.78 -23.85 -11.06
N TYR A 3 -9.71 -22.52 -11.19
CA TYR A 3 -9.74 -21.64 -10.02
C TYR A 3 -11.12 -21.84 -9.40
N GLY A 4 -11.22 -22.72 -8.41
CA GLY A 4 -12.44 -22.91 -7.65
C GLY A 4 -12.83 -21.57 -7.04
N MET A 5 -13.85 -20.92 -7.62
CA MET A 5 -14.51 -19.73 -7.06
C MET A 5 -15.30 -20.14 -5.82
N GLY A 6 -14.62 -20.70 -4.82
CA GLY A 6 -15.12 -20.90 -3.46
C GLY A 6 -14.37 -19.98 -2.50
N PHE A 7 -14.68 -20.08 -1.21
CA PHE A 7 -14.06 -19.33 -0.11
C PHE A 7 -12.52 -19.20 -0.20
N SER A 8 -11.83 -20.19 -0.78
CA SER A 8 -10.39 -20.16 -1.07
C SER A 8 -9.96 -19.03 -2.02
N GLY A 9 -10.73 -18.72 -3.06
CA GLY A 9 -10.42 -17.63 -4.00
C GLY A 9 -10.53 -16.24 -3.36
N LEU A 10 -11.56 -16.03 -2.52
CA LEU A 10 -11.73 -14.77 -1.78
C LEU A 10 -10.63 -14.57 -0.73
N LEU A 11 -10.23 -15.63 -0.02
CA LEU A 11 -9.11 -15.57 0.91
C LEU A 11 -7.80 -15.20 0.21
N VAL A 12 -7.50 -15.82 -0.93
CA VAL A 12 -6.29 -15.50 -1.70
C VAL A 12 -6.34 -14.04 -2.18
N MET A 13 -7.48 -13.56 -2.68
CA MET A 13 -7.62 -12.18 -3.12
C MET A 13 -7.41 -11.17 -1.97
N LEU A 14 -7.96 -11.46 -0.78
CA LEU A 14 -7.76 -10.63 0.41
C LEU A 14 -6.30 -10.62 0.86
N VAL A 15 -5.64 -11.76 0.90
CA VAL A 15 -4.21 -11.86 1.25
C VAL A 15 -3.37 -11.05 0.26
N MET A 16 -3.63 -11.16 -1.04
CA MET A 16 -2.93 -10.38 -2.07
C MET A 16 -3.17 -8.87 -1.92
N ALA A 17 -4.41 -8.46 -1.64
CA ALA A 17 -4.72 -7.05 -1.38
C ALA A 17 -3.97 -6.51 -0.15
N VAL A 18 -3.91 -7.28 0.94
CA VAL A 18 -3.18 -6.91 2.15
C VAL A 18 -1.67 -6.82 1.87
N LEU A 19 -1.10 -7.78 1.13
CA LEU A 19 0.32 -7.74 0.75
C LEU A 19 0.67 -6.50 -0.09
N LEU A 20 -0.26 -5.98 -0.89
CA LEU A 20 -0.08 -4.74 -1.64
C LEU A 20 -0.22 -3.49 -0.77
N VAL A 21 -1.19 -3.44 0.15
CA VAL A 21 -1.49 -2.23 0.95
C VAL A 21 -0.53 -2.04 2.11
N VAL A 22 -0.13 -3.13 2.78
CA VAL A 22 0.70 -3.09 4.01
C VAL A 22 2.04 -2.36 3.83
N PRO A 23 2.79 -2.56 2.72
CA PRO A 23 4.01 -1.79 2.47
C PRO A 23 3.78 -0.28 2.48
N PHE A 24 2.73 0.19 1.80
CA PHE A 24 2.38 1.62 1.77
C PHE A 24 1.92 2.12 3.13
N TRP A 25 1.20 1.29 3.89
CA TRP A 25 0.76 1.62 5.24
C TRP A 25 1.96 1.90 6.18
N LYS A 26 3.07 1.18 6.00
CA LYS A 26 4.33 1.41 6.73
C LYS A 26 5.19 2.53 6.14
N LEU A 27 5.05 2.82 4.84
CA LEU A 27 5.85 3.81 4.13
C LEU A 27 5.33 5.23 4.34
N LEU A 28 4.03 5.46 4.16
CA LEU A 28 3.39 6.78 4.22
C LEU A 28 3.66 7.57 5.51
N PRO A 29 3.62 6.97 6.73
CA PRO A 29 3.89 7.70 7.97
C PRO A 29 5.31 8.26 8.06
N LYS A 30 6.29 7.65 7.35
CA LYS A 30 7.68 8.13 7.33
C LYS A 30 7.84 9.47 6.63
N PHE A 31 6.88 9.82 5.77
CA PHE A 31 6.81 11.08 5.04
C PHE A 31 5.76 12.03 5.65
N GLY A 32 5.15 11.68 6.79
CA GLY A 32 4.13 12.50 7.44
C GLY A 32 2.72 12.37 6.86
N TYR A 33 2.48 11.42 5.94
CA TYR A 33 1.16 11.19 5.36
C TYR A 33 0.29 10.25 6.22
N SER A 34 -1.03 10.44 6.13
CA SER A 34 -2.00 9.56 6.78
C SER A 34 -1.89 8.14 6.21
N SER A 35 -1.79 7.19 7.13
CA SER A 35 -1.81 5.75 6.86
C SER A 35 -2.98 5.30 5.97
N TRP A 36 -4.17 5.90 6.12
CA TRP A 36 -5.36 5.53 5.37
C TRP A 36 -5.24 5.74 3.86
N ILE A 37 -4.31 6.60 3.42
CA ILE A 37 -4.04 6.85 2.01
C ILE A 37 -3.50 5.59 1.31
N SER A 38 -2.94 4.61 2.05
CA SER A 38 -2.45 3.35 1.48
C SER A 38 -3.54 2.54 0.77
N LEU A 39 -4.82 2.76 1.06
CA LEU A 39 -5.92 2.08 0.37
C LEU A 39 -5.97 2.42 -1.12
N VAL A 40 -5.48 3.59 -1.54
CA VAL A 40 -5.35 3.96 -2.96
C VAL A 40 -4.40 3.01 -3.70
N ALA A 41 -3.46 2.38 -2.99
CA ALA A 41 -2.53 1.40 -3.56
C ALA A 41 -3.20 0.07 -3.95
N ILE A 42 -4.47 -0.17 -3.58
CA ILE A 42 -5.23 -1.34 -4.07
C ILE A 42 -5.39 -1.28 -5.59
N ILE A 43 -5.46 -0.06 -6.15
CA ILE A 43 -5.50 0.17 -7.59
C ILE A 43 -4.05 0.30 -8.08
N PRO A 44 -3.59 -0.47 -9.07
CA PRO A 44 -2.20 -0.41 -9.55
C PRO A 44 -1.75 1.00 -9.94
N LEU A 45 -2.63 1.79 -10.59
CA LEU A 45 -2.35 3.19 -10.92
C LEU A 45 -2.25 4.08 -9.68
N GLY A 46 -3.07 3.83 -8.66
CA GLY A 46 -3.00 4.55 -7.39
C GLY A 46 -1.68 4.27 -6.65
N ALA A 47 -1.22 3.02 -6.68
CA ALA A 47 0.10 2.65 -6.15
C ALA A 47 1.23 3.38 -6.90
N LEU A 48 1.17 3.45 -8.23
CA LEU A 48 2.12 4.20 -9.06
C LEU A 48 2.15 5.69 -8.72
N VAL A 49 0.99 6.32 -8.54
CA VAL A 49 0.91 7.72 -8.12
C VAL A 49 1.50 7.91 -6.72
N LEU A 50 1.20 7.01 -5.78
CA LEU A 50 1.74 7.09 -4.42
C LEU A 50 3.26 6.97 -4.39
N ILE A 51 3.85 6.02 -5.12
CA ILE A 51 5.32 5.94 -5.20
C ILE A 51 5.91 7.17 -5.88
N TRP A 52 5.23 7.75 -6.88
CA TRP A 52 5.68 8.97 -7.53
C TRP A 52 5.73 10.12 -6.53
N ILE A 53 4.63 10.36 -5.81
CA ILE A 53 4.57 11.37 -4.75
C ILE A 53 5.67 11.13 -3.72
N LEU A 54 5.83 9.89 -3.23
CA LEU A 54 6.82 9.55 -2.21
C LEU A 54 8.27 9.70 -2.70
N ALA A 55 8.54 9.45 -3.99
CA ALA A 55 9.86 9.64 -4.58
C ALA A 55 10.31 11.11 -4.61
N PHE A 56 9.35 12.03 -4.77
CA PHE A 56 9.60 13.48 -4.70
C PHE A 56 9.34 14.08 -3.32
N SER A 57 8.89 13.28 -2.36
CA SER A 57 8.66 13.72 -0.98
C SER A 57 9.93 13.56 -0.15
N GLU A 58 10.20 14.51 0.73
CA GLU A 58 11.30 14.38 1.68
C GLU A 58 10.88 13.53 2.88
N PRO A 59 11.63 12.48 3.25
CA PRO A 59 11.38 11.74 4.48
C PRO A 59 11.55 12.66 5.69
N LYS A 60 10.69 12.51 6.71
CA LYS A 60 10.84 13.28 7.94
C LYS A 60 12.21 12.96 8.59
N PRO A 61 13.03 13.96 8.92
CA PRO A 61 14.32 13.71 9.56
C PRO A 61 14.10 12.96 10.88
N ARG A 62 14.81 11.85 11.05
CA ARG A 62 14.68 10.93 12.19
C ARG A 62 15.07 11.59 13.52
N ASN A 63 15.81 12.71 13.48
CA ASN A 63 16.35 13.42 14.64
C ASN A 63 16.29 14.95 14.40
N ALA A 64 15.21 15.59 14.85
CA ALA A 64 15.18 17.04 15.10
C ALA A 64 14.84 17.22 16.59
N ALA A 65 15.82 16.91 17.44
CA ALA A 65 15.84 17.10 18.88
C ALA A 65 17.30 17.28 19.30
#